data_AF-A0A452ZZY7-F1
#
_entry.id   AF-A0A452ZZY7-F1
#
_cell.length_a   1.000
_cell.length_b   1.000
_cell.length_c   1.000
_cell.angle_alpha   90.00
_cell.angle_beta   90.00
_cell.angle_gamma   90.00
#
_symmetry.space_group_name_H-M   'P 1'
#
loop_
_entity.id
_entity.type
_entity.pdbx_description
1 polymer ?
#
loop_
_entity_poly.entity_id
_entity_poly.type
_entity_poly.pdbx_seq_one_letter_code
_entity_poly.pdbx_strand_id
1 'polypeptide(L)'
;MLRLRSCAYYPKYGIGAFGTFPFLMTNRVRSEDYGVMGLRYGSKNLSIGASFLPFALSGEVPYSAWLVGRRGSLSAGVQYKPLSGSKHPVPFTDPMNWNCAISYGMGSDSPLSPSLNFALELVRNTQLVASFYRNHVVGCTEGNTEYDFISLTNSIDLGLELAKRLDRDKPPENANDLSFQIAACWKPNEHVLVKGKAGLSKSSFAMVLNHPIMTFLTFNVAVERDHKQGTGSYGFGFCFKDI
;
A
#
# COMPACT_ATOMS: atom_id res chain seq x y z
N MET A 1 12.99 -16.94 2.01
CA MET A 1 11.64 -17.54 2.02
C MET A 1 11.08 -17.52 0.60
N LEU A 2 10.88 -18.68 -0.02
CA LEU A 2 10.36 -18.76 -1.40
C LEU A 2 8.83 -18.81 -1.37
N ARG A 3 8.17 -17.85 -2.03
CA ARG A 3 6.71 -17.79 -2.19
C ARG A 3 6.38 -17.71 -3.68
N LEU A 4 5.57 -18.64 -4.17
CA LEU A 4 4.95 -18.53 -5.49
C LEU A 4 3.72 -17.62 -5.37
N ARG A 5 3.61 -16.64 -6.25
CA ARG A 5 2.41 -15.81 -6.40
C ARG A 5 1.91 -15.97 -7.82
N SER A 6 0.62 -16.24 -7.97
CA SER A 6 -0.04 -16.31 -9.26
C SER A 6 -1.29 -15.45 -9.22
N CYS A 7 -1.57 -14.73 -10.30
CA CYS A 7 -2.79 -13.98 -10.47
C CYS A 7 -3.26 -14.06 -11.92
N ALA A 8 -4.57 -14.12 -12.10
CA ALA A 8 -5.22 -14.03 -13.39
C ALA A 8 -6.32 -12.98 -13.28
N TYR A 9 -6.40 -12.08 -14.25
CA TYR A 9 -7.44 -11.06 -14.30
C TYR A 9 -8.00 -10.99 -15.71
N TYR A 10 -9.31 -11.01 -15.81
CA TYR A 10 -10.02 -10.93 -17.07
C TYR A 10 -10.79 -9.60 -17.15
N PRO A 11 -10.22 -8.57 -17.79
CA PRO A 11 -10.76 -7.21 -17.75
C PRO A 11 -12.18 -7.08 -18.27
N LYS A 12 -12.53 -7.84 -19.32
CA LYS A 12 -13.85 -7.78 -19.98
C LYS A 12 -15.00 -8.19 -19.05
N TYR A 13 -14.76 -9.06 -18.08
CA TYR A 13 -15.76 -9.46 -17.08
C TYR A 13 -15.47 -8.89 -15.69
N GLY A 14 -14.35 -8.19 -15.50
CA GLY A 14 -13.95 -7.64 -14.20
C GLY A 14 -13.57 -8.70 -13.15
N ILE A 15 -13.44 -9.97 -13.53
CA ILE A 15 -13.17 -11.08 -12.61
C ILE A 15 -11.66 -11.31 -12.53
N GLY A 16 -11.16 -11.56 -11.33
CA GLY A 16 -9.79 -12.02 -11.12
C GLY A 16 -9.69 -13.09 -10.05
N ALA A 17 -8.68 -13.93 -10.18
CA ALA A 17 -8.27 -14.90 -9.19
C ALA A 17 -6.81 -14.63 -8.80
N PHE A 18 -6.48 -14.89 -7.54
CA PHE A 18 -5.10 -14.79 -7.08
C PHE A 18 -4.79 -15.91 -6.09
N GLY A 19 -3.52 -16.29 -6.02
CA GLY A 19 -3.01 -17.34 -5.16
C GLY A 19 -1.60 -17.03 -4.71
N THR A 20 -1.30 -17.24 -3.44
CA THR A 20 0.06 -17.19 -2.88
C THR A 20 0.33 -18.50 -2.15
N PHE A 21 1.35 -19.23 -2.59
CA PHE A 21 1.76 -20.51 -2.02
C PHE A 21 3.21 -20.44 -1.51
N PRO A 22 3.45 -20.69 -0.23
CA PRO A 22 4.80 -20.83 0.29
C PRO A 22 5.35 -22.23 -0.08
N PHE A 23 6.45 -22.27 -0.84
CA PHE A 23 7.07 -23.54 -1.27
C PHE A 23 8.05 -24.10 -0.23
N LEU A 24 8.79 -23.23 0.47
CA LEU A 24 9.81 -23.61 1.46
C LEU A 24 9.53 -22.86 2.76
N MET A 25 8.83 -23.54 3.67
CA MET A 25 8.54 -23.07 5.02
C MET A 25 8.73 -24.22 6.00
N THR A 26 9.80 -24.17 6.79
CA THR A 26 10.22 -25.22 7.73
C THR A 26 9.38 -25.30 8.99
N ASN A 27 8.75 -24.19 9.40
CA ASN A 27 7.81 -24.12 10.51
C ASN A 27 6.55 -23.37 10.07
N ARG A 28 5.41 -24.07 10.01
CA ARG A 28 4.09 -23.49 9.70
C ARG A 28 3.34 -23.27 11.00
N VAL A 29 3.35 -22.03 11.49
CA VAL A 29 2.75 -21.68 12.80
C VAL A 29 1.44 -20.92 12.60
N ARG A 30 1.30 -20.15 11.53
CA ARG A 30 0.09 -19.39 11.21
C ARG A 30 -0.69 -20.05 10.08
N SER A 31 -2.01 -19.88 10.10
CA SER A 31 -2.92 -20.36 9.05
C SER A 31 -2.58 -19.77 7.66
N GLU A 32 -2.03 -18.56 7.63
CA GLU A 32 -1.50 -17.85 6.45
C GLU A 32 -0.27 -18.55 5.81
N ASP A 33 0.45 -19.34 6.59
CA ASP A 33 1.65 -20.08 6.17
C ASP A 33 1.29 -21.32 5.32
N TYR A 34 0.00 -21.62 5.19
CA TYR A 34 -0.53 -22.67 4.33
C TYR A 34 -0.89 -22.15 2.93
N GLY A 35 -0.74 -20.85 2.69
CA GLY A 35 -1.08 -20.22 1.42
C GLY A 35 -2.51 -19.69 1.37
N VAL A 36 -2.71 -18.69 0.51
CA VAL A 36 -3.96 -17.94 0.39
C VAL A 36 -4.39 -17.97 -1.07
N MET A 37 -5.64 -18.34 -1.32
CA MET A 37 -6.31 -18.19 -2.62
C MET A 37 -7.44 -17.18 -2.48
N GLY A 38 -7.81 -16.52 -3.57
CA GLY A 38 -8.96 -15.62 -3.55
C GLY A 38 -9.50 -15.29 -4.92
N LEU A 39 -10.74 -14.82 -4.90
CA LEU A 39 -11.47 -14.34 -6.06
C LEU A 39 -11.85 -12.88 -5.82
N ARG A 40 -11.84 -12.10 -6.90
CA ARG A 40 -12.29 -10.73 -6.90
C ARG A 40 -13.14 -10.45 -8.13
N TYR A 41 -14.13 -9.61 -7.96
CA TYR A 41 -14.92 -8.99 -9.00
C TYR A 41 -14.78 -7.48 -8.86
N GLY A 42 -14.50 -6.79 -9.95
CA GLY A 42 -14.33 -5.35 -10.01
C GLY A 42 -15.05 -4.75 -11.20
N SER A 43 -15.91 -3.79 -10.93
CA SER A 43 -16.56 -2.91 -11.90
C SER A 43 -16.27 -1.44 -11.54
N LYS A 44 -16.73 -0.51 -12.38
CA LYS A 44 -16.57 0.94 -12.14
C LYS A 44 -17.10 1.37 -10.76
N ASN A 45 -18.24 0.82 -10.35
CA ASN A 45 -18.97 1.26 -9.16
C ASN A 45 -18.86 0.28 -7.97
N LEU A 46 -18.37 -0.93 -8.20
CA LEU A 46 -18.42 -1.99 -7.19
C LEU A 46 -17.20 -2.90 -7.29
N SER A 47 -16.61 -3.24 -6.15
CA SER A 47 -15.54 -4.24 -6.04
C SER A 47 -15.84 -5.17 -4.89
N ILE A 48 -15.90 -6.46 -5.16
CA ILE A 48 -16.16 -7.52 -4.18
C ILE A 48 -15.05 -8.53 -4.28
N GLY A 49 -14.64 -9.12 -3.17
CA GLY A 49 -13.80 -10.30 -3.23
C GLY A 49 -13.76 -11.05 -1.92
N ALA A 50 -13.27 -12.27 -2.01
CA ALA A 50 -13.05 -13.11 -0.86
C ALA A 50 -11.74 -13.90 -1.04
N SER A 51 -11.10 -14.20 0.07
CA SER A 51 -9.97 -15.11 0.13
C SER A 51 -10.25 -16.23 1.10
N PHE A 52 -9.60 -17.37 0.85
CA PHE A 52 -9.72 -18.59 1.61
C PHE A 52 -8.34 -19.26 1.69
N LEU A 53 -8.18 -20.12 2.68
CA LEU A 53 -6.96 -20.87 2.92
C LEU A 53 -7.18 -22.30 2.40
N PRO A 54 -6.71 -22.64 1.19
CA PRO A 54 -7.03 -23.94 0.57
C PRO A 54 -6.49 -25.15 1.34
N PHE A 55 -5.47 -24.96 2.20
CA PHE A 55 -4.79 -26.03 2.92
C PHE A 55 -4.82 -25.87 4.45
N ALA A 56 -5.62 -24.93 4.98
CA ALA A 56 -5.75 -24.79 6.43
C ALA A 56 -6.72 -25.84 6.98
N LEU A 57 -6.33 -26.49 8.08
CA LEU A 57 -7.16 -27.43 8.84
C LEU A 57 -8.30 -26.73 9.60
N SER A 58 -8.25 -25.40 9.72
CA SER A 58 -9.32 -24.59 10.28
C SER A 58 -10.39 -24.38 9.22
N GLY A 59 -11.60 -24.93 9.42
CA GLY A 59 -12.76 -24.74 8.54
C GLY A 59 -13.31 -23.32 8.47
N GLU A 60 -12.52 -22.31 8.85
CA GLU A 60 -12.85 -20.88 8.79
C GLU A 60 -12.80 -20.39 7.34
N VAL A 61 -13.94 -20.49 6.65
CA VAL A 61 -14.16 -19.92 5.32
C VAL A 61 -15.29 -18.89 5.42
N PRO A 62 -15.13 -17.66 4.89
CA PRO A 62 -13.94 -17.13 4.21
C PRO A 62 -12.85 -16.61 5.18
N TYR A 63 -11.59 -16.74 4.77
CA TYR A 63 -10.42 -16.19 5.49
C TYR A 63 -10.40 -14.66 5.45
N SER A 64 -10.89 -14.06 4.37
CA SER A 64 -11.26 -12.65 4.35
C SER A 64 -12.31 -12.40 3.29
N ALA A 65 -13.13 -11.38 3.48
CA ALA A 65 -14.04 -10.89 2.46
C ALA A 65 -14.03 -9.37 2.46
N TRP A 66 -14.25 -8.75 1.30
CA TRP A 66 -14.36 -7.30 1.21
C TRP A 66 -15.40 -6.89 0.17
N LEU A 67 -16.01 -5.74 0.44
CA LEU A 67 -17.00 -5.10 -0.39
C LEU A 67 -16.66 -3.61 -0.43
N VAL A 68 -16.53 -3.05 -1.62
CA VAL A 68 -16.23 -1.64 -1.85
C VAL A 68 -17.21 -1.09 -2.87
N GLY A 69 -18.00 -0.11 -2.46
CA GLY A 69 -18.85 0.69 -3.34
C GLY A 69 -18.14 1.98 -3.72
N ARG A 70 -18.32 2.40 -4.97
CA ARG A 70 -17.79 3.67 -5.52
C ARG A 70 -18.91 4.44 -6.18
N ARG A 71 -18.98 5.73 -5.90
CA ARG A 71 -19.92 6.66 -6.53
C ARG A 71 -19.24 8.01 -6.72
N GLY A 72 -18.92 8.33 -7.97
CA GLY A 72 -18.16 9.53 -8.29
C GLY A 72 -16.76 9.49 -7.66
N SER A 73 -16.40 10.56 -6.94
CA SER A 73 -15.14 10.67 -6.19
C SER A 73 -15.16 9.96 -4.83
N LEU A 74 -16.33 9.52 -4.35
CA LEU A 74 -16.45 8.85 -3.05
C LEU A 74 -16.40 7.33 -3.22
N SER A 75 -15.64 6.68 -2.34
CA SER A 75 -15.65 5.22 -2.19
C SER A 75 -15.82 4.86 -0.72
N ALA A 76 -16.57 3.80 -0.44
CA ALA A 76 -16.71 3.26 0.90
C ALA A 76 -16.59 1.75 0.82
N GLY A 77 -15.94 1.14 1.81
CA GLY A 77 -15.73 -0.28 1.84
C GLY A 77 -15.69 -0.86 3.23
N VAL A 78 -15.97 -2.15 3.29
CA VAL A 78 -15.85 -2.97 4.49
C VAL A 78 -15.04 -4.20 4.15
N GLN A 79 -14.23 -4.65 5.09
CA GLN A 79 -13.46 -5.88 4.99
C GLN A 79 -13.63 -6.69 6.26
N TYR A 80 -14.08 -7.92 6.10
CA TYR A 80 -14.05 -8.94 7.13
C TYR A 80 -12.70 -9.66 7.11
N LYS A 81 -11.99 -9.67 8.23
CA LYS A 81 -10.75 -10.41 8.45
C LYS A 81 -10.68 -10.91 9.90
N PRO A 82 -11.05 -12.17 10.18
CA PRO A 82 -11.09 -12.71 11.52
C PRO A 82 -9.69 -12.81 12.15
N LEU A 83 -9.64 -12.71 13.48
CA LEU A 83 -8.44 -13.05 14.26
C LEU A 83 -8.28 -14.57 14.26
N SER A 84 -7.26 -15.06 13.55
CA SER A 84 -6.98 -16.51 13.48
C SER A 84 -6.58 -17.01 14.88
N GLY A 85 -7.41 -17.86 15.47
CA GLY A 85 -7.19 -18.41 16.82
C GLY A 85 -8.42 -18.56 17.72
N SER A 86 -9.63 -18.19 17.26
CA SER A 86 -10.84 -18.40 18.05
C SER A 86 -11.36 -19.84 17.86
N LYS A 87 -11.62 -20.57 18.96
CA LYS A 87 -12.22 -21.92 18.94
C LYS A 87 -13.72 -21.91 18.58
N HIS A 88 -14.26 -20.76 18.15
CA HIS A 88 -15.69 -20.57 17.95
C HIS A 88 -16.05 -20.53 16.46
N PRO A 89 -17.21 -21.12 16.08
CA PRO A 89 -17.69 -21.06 14.71
C PRO A 89 -18.00 -19.59 14.36
N VAL A 90 -17.14 -19.00 13.53
CA VAL A 90 -17.34 -17.77 12.75
C VAL A 90 -18.05 -16.62 13.50
N PRO A 91 -17.32 -15.81 14.30
CA PRO A 91 -17.92 -14.67 15.00
C PRO A 91 -18.03 -13.48 14.04
N PHE A 92 -19.02 -13.51 13.14
CA PHE A 92 -19.41 -12.34 12.33
C PHE A 92 -19.90 -11.17 13.19
N THR A 93 -20.36 -11.47 14.41
CA THR A 93 -20.86 -10.51 15.40
C THR A 93 -19.76 -9.74 16.12
N ASP A 94 -18.50 -10.20 16.06
CA ASP A 94 -17.39 -9.50 16.71
C ASP A 94 -16.93 -8.31 15.84
N PRO A 95 -17.07 -7.06 16.32
CA PRO A 95 -16.62 -5.86 15.61
C PRO A 95 -15.11 -5.85 15.33
N MET A 96 -14.30 -6.59 16.09
CA MET A 96 -12.84 -6.67 15.92
C MET A 96 -12.42 -7.42 14.64
N ASN A 97 -13.37 -8.11 14.00
CA ASN A 97 -13.14 -8.81 12.73
C ASN A 97 -13.46 -7.95 11.51
N TRP A 98 -13.92 -6.71 11.71
CA TRP A 98 -14.31 -5.81 10.64
C TRP A 98 -13.38 -4.60 10.54
N ASN A 99 -12.98 -4.29 9.31
CA ASN A 99 -12.34 -3.04 8.93
C ASN A 99 -13.33 -2.25 8.08
N CYS A 100 -13.47 -0.96 8.36
CA CYS A 100 -14.32 -0.06 7.57
C CYS A 100 -13.45 1.05 7.00
N ALA A 101 -13.69 1.46 5.76
CA ALA A 101 -12.94 2.51 5.10
C ALA A 101 -13.87 3.42 4.30
N ILE A 102 -13.60 4.72 4.31
CA ILE A 102 -14.18 5.70 3.41
C ILE A 102 -13.05 6.48 2.77
N SER A 103 -13.13 6.70 1.46
CA SER A 103 -12.16 7.51 0.74
C SER A 103 -12.83 8.47 -0.21
N TYR A 104 -12.16 9.59 -0.40
CA TYR A 104 -12.50 10.63 -1.34
C TYR A 104 -11.31 10.82 -2.28
N GLY A 105 -11.49 10.44 -3.54
CA GLY A 105 -10.51 10.63 -4.59
C GLY A 105 -11.04 11.60 -5.63
N MET A 106 -10.44 12.78 -5.73
CA MET A 106 -10.69 13.67 -6.86
C MET A 106 -9.77 13.22 -8.00
N GLY A 107 -10.25 12.23 -8.75
CA GLY A 107 -9.62 11.79 -9.99
C GLY A 107 -9.85 12.87 -11.04
N SER A 108 -8.76 13.41 -11.58
CA SER A 108 -8.86 14.18 -12.81
C SER A 108 -8.77 13.22 -14.01
N ASP A 109 -9.56 13.49 -15.05
CA ASP A 109 -9.52 12.76 -16.32
C ASP A 109 -8.22 13.02 -17.11
N SER A 110 -7.32 13.88 -16.63
CA SER A 110 -6.06 14.23 -17.28
C SER A 110 -4.82 13.86 -16.45
N PRO A 111 -3.78 13.27 -17.07
CA PRO A 111 -2.50 12.95 -16.43
C PRO A 111 -1.68 14.17 -15.98
N LEU A 112 -2.10 15.39 -16.36
CA LEU A 112 -1.42 16.66 -16.04
C LEU A 112 -2.04 17.40 -14.85
N SER A 113 -3.03 16.82 -14.20
CA SER A 113 -3.80 17.49 -13.15
C SER A 113 -3.64 16.82 -11.80
N PRO A 114 -3.55 17.60 -10.72
CA PRO A 114 -3.25 17.07 -9.40
C PRO A 114 -4.36 16.13 -8.94
N SER A 115 -4.02 14.87 -8.68
CA SER A 115 -4.93 13.91 -8.06
C SER A 115 -4.81 14.01 -6.55
N LEU A 116 -5.93 14.20 -5.86
CA LEU A 116 -6.01 14.22 -4.40
C LEU A 116 -6.82 13.02 -3.93
N ASN A 117 -6.24 12.24 -3.02
CA ASN A 117 -6.89 11.11 -2.39
C ASN A 117 -6.82 11.27 -0.88
N PHE A 118 -7.97 11.31 -0.23
CA PHE A 118 -8.10 11.21 1.22
C PHE A 118 -8.74 9.86 1.54
N ALA A 119 -8.23 9.12 2.51
CA ALA A 119 -8.86 7.91 3.00
C ALA A 119 -8.84 7.86 4.52
N LEU A 120 -9.95 7.42 5.09
CA LEU A 120 -10.15 7.23 6.51
C LEU A 120 -10.56 5.78 6.74
N GLU A 121 -9.78 5.06 7.53
CA GLU A 121 -9.96 3.65 7.83
C GLU A 121 -10.10 3.43 9.32
N LEU A 122 -11.06 2.59 9.71
CA LEU A 122 -11.22 2.06 11.05
C LEU A 122 -10.87 0.56 10.99
N VAL A 123 -9.67 0.23 11.47
CA VAL A 123 -9.13 -1.12 11.49
C VAL A 123 -9.55 -1.80 12.79
N ARG A 124 -10.25 -2.93 12.68
CA ARG A 124 -10.68 -3.78 13.79
C ARG A 124 -11.33 -3.00 14.93
N ASN A 125 -12.09 -1.94 14.64
CA ASN A 125 -12.70 -1.04 15.63
C ASN A 125 -11.74 -0.48 16.73
N THR A 126 -10.43 -0.56 16.53
CA THR A 126 -9.41 -0.25 17.55
C THR A 126 -8.33 0.70 17.04
N GLN A 127 -8.22 0.90 15.74
CA GLN A 127 -7.25 1.84 15.17
C GLN A 127 -7.91 2.66 14.08
N LEU A 128 -7.84 3.97 14.22
CA LEU A 128 -8.28 4.92 13.21
C LEU A 128 -7.06 5.39 12.43
N VAL A 129 -7.09 5.26 11.11
CA VAL A 129 -6.02 5.65 10.19
C VAL A 129 -6.59 6.66 9.20
N ALA A 130 -6.07 7.87 9.19
CA ALA A 130 -6.33 8.87 8.17
C ALA A 130 -5.10 8.99 7.27
N SER A 131 -5.30 8.90 5.97
CA SER A 131 -4.26 9.04 4.97
C SER A 131 -4.66 10.09 3.94
N PHE A 132 -3.67 10.83 3.48
CA PHE A 132 -3.81 11.85 2.46
C PHE A 132 -2.68 11.69 1.45
N TYR A 133 -3.03 11.62 0.19
CA TYR A 133 -2.09 11.53 -0.92
C TYR A 133 -2.42 12.59 -1.94
N ARG A 134 -1.38 13.29 -2.40
CA ARG A 134 -1.48 14.30 -3.44
C ARG A 134 -0.33 14.14 -4.42
N ASN A 135 -0.67 13.98 -5.69
CA ASN A 135 0.30 14.09 -6.78
C ASN A 135 0.32 15.55 -7.26
N HIS A 136 1.50 16.14 -7.37
CA HIS A 136 1.74 17.42 -8.01
C HIS A 136 2.68 17.23 -9.21
N VAL A 137 2.13 17.39 -10.41
CA VAL A 137 2.92 17.53 -11.63
C VAL A 137 3.32 18.99 -11.77
N VAL A 138 4.61 19.26 -11.95
CA VAL A 138 5.15 20.59 -12.23
C VAL A 138 5.57 20.58 -13.71
N GLY A 139 4.76 21.23 -14.56
CA GLY A 139 4.98 21.27 -16.02
C GLY A 139 5.98 22.34 -16.46
N CYS A 140 6.75 21.97 -17.50
CA CYS A 140 7.81 22.70 -18.20
C CYS A 140 7.57 24.20 -18.45
N THR A 141 8.64 24.98 -18.30
CA THR A 141 8.77 26.31 -18.91
C THR A 141 8.90 26.15 -20.43
N GLU A 142 8.14 26.92 -21.21
CA GLU A 142 8.32 27.08 -22.66
C GLU A 142 9.75 27.58 -22.96
N GLY A 143 10.56 26.73 -23.57
CA GLY A 143 11.84 27.10 -24.15
C GLY A 143 11.67 27.57 -25.60
N ASN A 144 11.54 28.88 -25.81
CA ASN A 144 11.92 29.47 -27.09
C ASN A 144 13.46 29.45 -27.17
N THR A 145 14.07 28.44 -27.79
CA THR A 145 15.31 28.48 -28.61
C THR A 145 15.81 27.07 -28.95
N GLU A 146 16.45 26.94 -30.11
CA GLU A 146 16.81 25.77 -30.94
C GLU A 146 17.55 24.54 -30.31
N TYR A 147 17.58 24.35 -29.00
CA TYR A 147 18.19 23.16 -28.39
C TYR A 147 17.40 22.66 -27.19
N ASP A 148 16.27 21.98 -27.43
CA ASP A 148 15.44 21.43 -26.35
C ASP A 148 15.17 19.94 -26.56
N PHE A 149 16.07 19.08 -26.04
CA PHE A 149 15.98 17.63 -26.15
C PHE A 149 15.49 16.94 -24.85
N ILE A 150 14.95 17.67 -23.87
CA ILE A 150 14.54 17.06 -22.59
C ILE A 150 13.17 17.59 -22.16
N SER A 151 12.12 16.83 -22.48
CA SER A 151 10.82 16.98 -21.83
C SER A 151 10.98 16.67 -20.34
N LEU A 152 11.22 17.71 -19.54
CA LEU A 152 11.48 17.58 -18.11
C LEU A 152 10.15 17.41 -17.36
N THR A 153 9.57 16.21 -17.38
CA THR A 153 8.41 15.91 -16.54
C THR A 153 8.85 15.79 -15.08
N ASN A 154 8.80 16.92 -14.37
CA ASN A 154 9.05 16.98 -12.93
C ASN A 154 7.76 16.63 -12.17
N SER A 155 7.77 15.55 -11.40
CA SER A 155 6.62 15.15 -10.58
C SER A 155 7.00 14.99 -9.11
N ILE A 156 6.19 15.56 -8.23
CA ILE A 156 6.31 15.45 -6.78
C ILE A 156 5.03 14.83 -6.23
N ASP A 157 5.14 13.65 -5.64
CA ASP A 157 4.09 13.03 -4.87
C ASP A 157 4.30 13.28 -3.38
N LEU A 158 3.24 13.64 -2.67
CA LEU A 158 3.24 13.82 -1.22
C LEU A 158 2.20 12.89 -0.59
N GLY A 159 2.59 12.23 0.48
CA GLY A 159 1.75 11.35 1.30
C GLY A 159 1.83 11.75 2.76
N LEU A 160 0.69 11.70 3.45
CA LEU A 160 0.57 11.89 4.89
C LEU A 160 -0.25 10.72 5.43
N GLU A 161 0.19 10.18 6.56
CA GLU A 161 -0.51 9.12 7.28
C GLU A 161 -0.53 9.46 8.77
N LEU A 162 -1.72 9.47 9.35
CA LEU A 162 -1.98 9.64 10.76
C LEU A 162 -2.73 8.42 11.24
N ALA A 163 -2.18 7.68 12.21
CA ALA A 163 -2.89 6.60 12.86
C ALA A 163 -2.98 6.83 14.36
N LYS A 164 -4.15 6.56 14.93
CA LYS A 164 -4.42 6.65 16.36
C LYS A 164 -5.06 5.36 16.82
N ARG A 165 -4.51 4.75 17.88
CA ARG A 165 -5.19 3.64 18.55
C ARG A 165 -6.31 4.18 19.43
N LEU A 166 -7.45 3.53 19.34
CA LEU A 166 -8.66 3.75 20.10
C LEU A 166 -8.72 2.61 21.13
N ASP A 167 -7.85 2.65 22.14
CA ASP A 167 -7.92 1.71 23.26
C ASP A 167 -9.12 2.11 24.12
N ARG A 168 -10.18 1.27 24.13
CA ARG A 168 -11.42 1.56 24.86
C ARG A 168 -11.32 1.18 26.33
N ASP A 169 -10.34 0.36 26.71
CA ASP A 169 -10.27 -0.28 28.03
C ASP A 169 -9.19 0.34 28.94
N LYS A 170 -8.46 1.36 28.49
CA LYS A 170 -7.46 2.07 29.30
C LYS A 170 -7.81 3.54 29.53
N PRO A 171 -7.49 4.09 30.72
CA PRO A 171 -7.67 5.52 30.99
C PRO A 171 -6.82 6.37 30.01
N PRO A 172 -7.26 7.60 29.68
CA PRO A 172 -6.65 8.47 28.68
C PRO A 172 -5.24 9.00 29.00
N GLU A 173 -4.55 8.43 30.00
CA GLU A 173 -3.23 8.90 30.47
C GLU A 173 -2.05 8.46 29.59
N ASN A 174 -2.22 7.47 28.70
CA ASN A 174 -1.18 7.06 27.75
C ASN A 174 -1.41 7.68 26.36
N ALA A 175 -1.19 8.99 26.24
CA ALA A 175 -1.32 9.77 25.00
C ALA A 175 -0.31 9.42 23.87
N ASN A 176 0.44 8.32 23.99
CA ASN A 176 1.60 7.98 23.14
C ASN A 176 1.32 7.02 21.98
N ASP A 177 0.06 6.69 21.71
CA ASP A 177 -0.32 5.74 20.64
C ASP A 177 -0.66 6.41 19.29
N LEU A 178 -0.28 7.69 19.14
CA LEU A 178 -0.39 8.42 17.87
C LEU A 178 0.87 8.15 17.02
N SER A 179 0.67 7.66 15.81
CA SER A 179 1.71 7.60 14.80
C SER A 179 1.41 8.59 13.68
N PHE A 180 2.39 9.41 13.33
CA PHE A 180 2.31 10.35 12.22
C PHE A 180 3.51 10.15 11.30
N GLN A 181 3.24 10.10 10.00
CA GLN A 181 4.23 9.86 8.96
C GLN A 181 3.95 10.75 7.76
N ILE A 182 5.01 11.31 7.21
CA ILE A 182 5.02 12.09 5.98
C ILE A 182 5.92 11.34 5.00
N ALA A 183 5.50 11.25 3.74
CA ALA A 183 6.31 10.72 2.66
C ALA A 183 6.28 11.69 1.48
N ALA A 184 7.40 11.77 0.77
CA ALA A 184 7.53 12.51 -0.48
C ALA A 184 8.25 11.64 -1.50
N CYS A 185 7.78 11.64 -2.74
CA CYS A 185 8.48 11.06 -3.87
C CYS A 185 8.71 12.16 -4.89
N TRP A 186 9.96 12.38 -5.27
CA TRP A 186 10.33 13.37 -6.27
C TRP A 186 11.00 12.68 -7.44
N LYS A 187 10.44 12.87 -8.63
CA LYS A 187 11.01 12.44 -9.90
C LYS A 187 11.35 13.68 -10.72
N PRO A 188 12.57 14.24 -10.59
CA PRO A 188 12.97 15.42 -11.34
C PRO A 188 13.18 15.15 -12.84
N ASN A 189 13.56 13.93 -13.21
CA ASN A 189 13.78 13.50 -14.59
C ASN A 189 13.56 11.98 -14.73
N GLU A 190 13.74 11.42 -15.93
CA GLU A 190 13.59 9.97 -16.16
C GLU A 190 14.69 9.12 -15.49
N HIS A 191 15.81 9.73 -15.16
CA HIS A 191 16.99 9.04 -14.66
C HIS A 191 17.10 9.01 -13.13
N VAL A 192 16.35 9.87 -12.42
CA VAL A 192 16.49 10.05 -10.98
C VAL A 192 15.12 9.95 -10.32
N LEU A 193 15.03 9.13 -9.27
CA LEU A 193 13.86 9.04 -8.41
C LEU A 193 14.30 9.08 -6.96
N VAL A 194 13.80 10.06 -6.22
CA VAL A 194 14.08 10.26 -4.80
C VAL A 194 12.81 9.98 -4.01
N LYS A 195 12.94 9.24 -2.91
CA LYS A 195 11.87 8.91 -1.98
C LYS A 195 12.33 9.24 -0.58
N GLY A 196 11.57 10.07 0.12
CA GLY A 196 11.76 10.36 1.52
C GLY A 196 10.51 9.94 2.29
N LYS A 197 10.71 9.42 3.50
CA LYS A 197 9.64 9.17 4.46
C LYS A 197 10.15 9.54 5.84
N ALA A 198 9.42 10.36 6.57
CA ALA A 198 9.76 10.80 7.91
C ALA A 198 8.54 10.62 8.82
N GLY A 199 8.72 9.98 9.96
CA GLY A 199 7.67 9.82 10.96
C GLY A 199 8.22 9.94 12.37
N LEU A 200 7.31 9.98 13.35
CA LEU A 200 7.65 10.21 14.76
C LEU A 200 8.69 9.23 15.32
N SER A 201 8.66 7.96 14.87
CA SER A 201 9.56 6.93 15.36
C SER A 201 10.68 6.55 14.39
N LYS A 202 10.46 6.73 13.09
CA LYS A 202 11.36 6.25 12.03
C LYS A 202 11.40 7.22 10.86
N SER A 203 12.56 7.38 10.27
CA SER A 203 12.73 8.04 8.98
C SER A 203 13.49 7.14 8.02
N SER A 204 13.25 7.31 6.73
CA SER A 204 13.91 6.58 5.67
C SER A 204 14.03 7.44 4.43
N PHE A 205 15.13 7.25 3.71
CA PHE A 205 15.44 7.91 2.46
C PHE A 205 15.89 6.85 1.47
N ALA A 206 15.39 6.90 0.24
CA ALA A 206 15.81 6.03 -0.83
C ALA A 206 15.98 6.83 -2.12
N MET A 207 17.00 6.50 -2.88
CA MET A 207 17.34 7.15 -4.14
C MET A 207 17.64 6.09 -5.19
N VAL A 208 17.07 6.28 -6.36
CA VAL A 208 17.26 5.44 -7.55
C VAL A 208 17.88 6.31 -8.63
N LEU A 209 18.99 5.86 -9.18
CA LEU A 209 19.74 6.48 -10.25
C LEU A 209 19.83 5.50 -11.43
N ASN A 210 19.25 5.85 -12.56
CA ASN A 210 19.45 5.17 -13.83
C ASN A 210 20.57 5.88 -14.58
N HIS A 211 21.50 5.12 -15.15
CA HIS A 211 22.56 5.73 -15.93
C HIS A 211 21.99 6.28 -17.26
N PRO A 212 22.32 7.52 -17.67
CA PRO A 212 21.80 8.12 -18.90
C PRO A 212 22.34 7.49 -20.21
N ILE A 213 23.29 6.55 -20.12
CA ILE A 213 24.01 5.98 -21.27
C ILE A 213 23.97 4.45 -21.16
N MET A 214 24.20 3.90 -19.97
CA MET A 214 24.01 2.48 -19.68
C MET A 214 22.59 2.22 -19.14
N THR A 215 21.60 2.19 -20.04
CA THR A 215 20.18 1.97 -19.68
C THR A 215 19.90 0.62 -19.01
N PHE A 216 20.84 -0.33 -19.11
CA PHE A 216 20.79 -1.62 -18.43
C PHE A 216 21.15 -1.54 -16.94
N LEU A 217 21.73 -0.44 -16.45
CA LEU A 217 22.21 -0.30 -15.07
C LEU A 217 21.36 0.69 -14.25
N THR A 218 20.78 0.19 -13.16
CA THR A 218 20.11 1.01 -12.14
C THR A 218 20.84 0.86 -10.80
N PHE A 219 21.22 1.99 -10.21
CA PHE A 219 21.81 2.07 -8.88
C PHE A 219 20.78 2.52 -7.86
N ASN A 220 20.70 1.83 -6.72
CA ASN A 220 19.78 2.12 -5.64
C ASN A 220 20.55 2.33 -4.34
N VAL A 221 20.20 3.37 -3.60
CA VAL A 221 20.67 3.61 -2.22
C VAL A 221 19.46 3.76 -1.32
N ALA A 222 19.49 3.12 -0.16
CA ALA A 222 18.47 3.24 0.86
C ALA A 222 19.12 3.43 2.24
N VAL A 223 18.51 4.32 3.03
CA VAL A 223 18.91 4.64 4.39
C VAL A 223 17.66 4.62 5.25
N GLU A 224 17.70 3.95 6.39
CA GLU A 224 16.65 3.97 7.41
C GLU A 224 17.26 4.36 8.75
N ARG A 225 16.56 5.18 9.53
CA ARG A 225 16.97 5.59 10.87
C ARG A 225 15.81 5.39 11.83
N ASP A 226 16.06 4.62 12.88
CA ASP A 226 15.16 4.47 14.02
C ASP A 226 15.51 5.53 15.07
N HIS A 227 14.59 6.45 15.32
CA HIS A 227 14.80 7.54 16.28
C HIS A 227 14.66 7.09 17.73
N LYS A 228 13.95 5.97 17.99
CA LYS A 228 13.75 5.44 19.34
C LYS A 228 14.99 4.69 19.83
N GLN A 229 15.65 3.97 18.93
CA GLN A 229 16.84 3.17 19.24
C GLN A 229 18.15 3.88 18.88
N GLY A 230 18.08 4.98 18.12
CA GLY A 230 19.26 5.70 17.63
C GLY A 230 20.04 4.95 16.55
N THR A 231 19.50 3.85 16.02
CA THR A 231 20.17 2.98 15.05
C THR A 231 19.88 3.39 13.61
N GLY A 232 20.88 3.24 12.74
CA GLY A 232 20.78 3.51 11.30
C GLY A 232 21.10 2.26 10.49
N SER A 233 20.35 2.02 9.42
CA SER A 233 20.60 0.97 8.44
C SER A 233 20.85 1.61 7.09
N TYR A 234 21.85 1.10 6.37
CA TYR A 234 22.25 1.59 5.06
C TYR A 234 22.32 0.40 4.11
N GLY A 235 21.80 0.56 2.89
CA GLY A 235 21.82 -0.46 1.86
C GLY A 235 22.03 0.16 0.50
N PHE A 236 22.74 -0.57 -0.36
CA PHE A 236 22.88 -0.21 -1.77
C PHE A 236 22.66 -1.45 -2.63
N GLY A 237 22.26 -1.25 -3.88
CA GLY A 237 22.02 -2.34 -4.81
C GLY A 237 22.19 -1.91 -6.25
N PHE A 238 22.63 -2.84 -7.07
CA PHE A 238 22.69 -2.70 -8.53
C PHE A 238 21.63 -3.61 -9.13
N CYS A 239 20.89 -3.10 -10.09
CA CYS A 239 19.99 -3.89 -10.91
C CYS A 239 20.47 -3.80 -12.36
N PHE A 240 20.69 -4.98 -12.94
CA PHE A 240 20.98 -5.15 -14.35
C PHE A 240 19.70 -5.59 -15.05
N LYS A 241 19.31 -4.91 -16.12
CA LYS A 241 18.23 -5.32 -16.99
C LYS A 241 18.83 -5.94 -18.24
N ASP A 242 18.41 -7.15 -18.58
CA ASP A 242 18.70 -7.73 -19.89
C ASP A 242 17.97 -6.91 -20.97
N ILE A 243 18.68 -6.66 -22.08
CA ILE A 243 18.20 -5.93 -23.26
C ILE A 243 17.41 -6.88 -24.16
#